data_AF-A0A6A4X6R5-F1
#
_entry.id   AF-A0A6A4X6R5-F1
#
_cell.length_a   1.000
_cell.length_b   1.000
_cell.length_c   1.000
_cell.angle_alpha   90.00
_cell.angle_beta   90.00
_cell.angle_gamma   90.00
#
_symmetry.space_group_name_H-M   'P 1'
#
loop_
_entity.id
_entity.type
_entity.pdbx_description
1 polymer ?
#
loop_
_entity_poly.entity_id
_entity_poly.type
_entity_poly.pdbx_seq_one_letter_code
_entity_poly.pdbx_strand_id
1 'polypeptide(L)' 'MPVKVRGGLYNPYDGHIDPYSVTQALAAGARHYGAVLRPHTEVTGLRLREDGRWTVTLGHGAQLTARRLVNAAGGN' A
#
# COMPACT_ATOMS: atom_id res chain seq x y z
N MET A 1 -26.16 40.51 -1.86
CA MET A 1 -27.04 39.58 -1.10
C MET A 1 -26.24 38.31 -0.81
N PRO A 2 -26.13 37.84 0.44
CA PRO A 2 -25.33 36.65 0.71
C PRO A 2 -26.06 35.42 0.16
N VAL A 3 -25.31 34.54 -0.51
CA VAL A 3 -25.84 33.32 -1.11
C VAL A 3 -26.17 32.32 0.00
N LYS A 4 -27.41 31.84 0.05
CA LYS A 4 -27.88 30.81 0.99
C LYS A 4 -27.61 29.41 0.43
N VAL A 5 -27.22 28.48 1.31
CA VAL A 5 -27.15 27.04 1.04
C VAL A 5 -28.46 26.57 0.37
N ARG A 6 -28.36 25.82 -0.73
CA ARG A 6 -29.49 25.42 -1.58
C ARG A 6 -29.97 23.98 -1.35
N GLY A 7 -29.23 23.20 -0.56
CA GLY A 7 -29.52 21.79 -0.25
C GLY A 7 -28.37 21.13 0.52
N GLY A 8 -28.58 19.89 0.97
CA GLY A 8 -27.59 19.07 1.68
C GLY A 8 -27.92 17.58 1.56
N LEU A 9 -26.89 16.74 1.61
CA LEU A 9 -27.00 15.28 1.62
C LEU A 9 -26.45 14.78 2.96
N TYR A 10 -27.18 13.86 3.60
CA TYR A 10 -26.82 13.31 4.88
C TYR A 10 -26.63 11.80 4.80
N ASN A 11 -25.44 11.35 5.18
CA ASN A 11 -25.05 9.96 5.28
C ASN A 11 -24.83 9.63 6.77
N PRO A 12 -25.77 8.94 7.45
CA PRO A 12 -25.72 8.74 8.90
C PRO A 12 -24.58 7.84 9.39
N TYR A 13 -23.95 7.09 8.48
CA TYR A 13 -22.98 6.05 8.81
C TYR A 13 -21.55 6.35 8.37
N ASP A 14 -21.33 7.47 7.68
CA ASP A 14 -20.01 7.91 7.27
C ASP A 14 -19.43 8.87 8.32
N GLY A 15 -18.11 9.05 8.29
CA GLY A 15 -17.44 9.93 9.21
C GLY A 15 -15.95 9.99 8.94
N HIS A 16 -15.18 9.93 10.00
CA HIS A 16 -13.72 10.00 9.92
C HIS A 16 -13.11 8.70 10.43
N ILE A 17 -11.92 8.41 9.95
CA ILE A 17 -11.13 7.29 10.42
C ILE A 17 -9.68 7.73 10.57
N ASP A 18 -8.99 7.20 11.56
CA ASP A 18 -7.55 7.40 11.67
C ASP A 18 -6.84 6.49 10.64
N PRO A 19 -6.21 7.06 9.60
CA PRO A 19 -5.55 6.27 8.57
C PRO A 19 -4.37 5.46 9.11
N TYR A 20 -3.70 5.93 10.17
CA TYR A 20 -2.58 5.20 10.76
C TYR A 20 -3.07 3.91 11.40
N SER A 21 -4.07 4.00 12.29
CA SER A 21 -4.62 2.85 13.00
C SER A 21 -5.20 1.80 12.06
N VAL A 22 -5.92 2.21 11.01
CA VAL A 22 -6.45 1.27 10.01
C VAL A 22 -5.33 0.54 9.28
N THR A 23 -4.29 1.27 8.87
CA THR A 23 -3.14 0.66 8.19
C THR A 23 -2.45 -0.37 9.08
N GLN A 24 -2.25 -0.06 10.36
CA GLN A 24 -1.65 -1.01 11.31
C GLN A 24 -2.56 -2.21 11.58
N ALA A 25 -3.88 -2.02 11.68
CA ALA A 25 -4.84 -3.11 11.83
C ALA A 25 -4.81 -4.07 10.63
N LEU A 26 -4.79 -3.53 9.40
CA LEU A 26 -4.63 -4.31 8.18
C LEU A 26 -3.28 -5.05 8.14
N ALA A 27 -2.19 -4.39 8.54
CA ALA A 27 -0.87 -5.00 8.61
C ALA A 27 -0.81 -6.14 9.64
N ALA A 28 -1.46 -5.98 10.78
CA ALA A 28 -1.60 -7.04 11.79
C ALA A 28 -2.39 -8.24 11.25
N GLY A 29 -3.52 -7.99 10.58
CA GLY A 29 -4.31 -9.03 9.91
C GLY A 29 -3.50 -9.76 8.82
N ALA A 30 -2.77 -9.04 7.98
CA ALA A 30 -1.93 -9.63 6.94
C ALA A 30 -0.86 -10.56 7.53
N ARG A 31 -0.18 -10.14 8.61
CA ARG A 31 0.77 -10.99 9.35
C ARG A 31 0.09 -12.23 9.93
N HIS A 32 -1.09 -12.07 10.51
CA HIS A 32 -1.87 -13.18 11.06
C HIS A 32 -2.18 -14.24 10.01
N TYR A 33 -2.46 -13.83 8.77
CA TYR A 33 -2.67 -14.74 7.62
C TYR A 33 -1.38 -15.13 6.87
N GLY A 34 -0.20 -14.89 7.44
CA GLY A 34 1.08 -15.39 6.94
C GLY A 34 1.83 -14.47 5.97
N ALA A 35 1.39 -13.22 5.78
CA ALA A 35 2.14 -12.26 4.98
C ALA A 35 3.43 -11.81 5.69
N VAL A 36 4.52 -11.71 4.93
CA VAL A 36 5.80 -11.19 5.42
C VAL A 36 5.90 -9.70 5.10
N LEU A 37 5.90 -8.86 6.13
CA LEU A 37 6.05 -7.42 6.01
C LEU A 37 7.47 -7.00 6.40
N ARG A 38 8.19 -6.36 5.47
CA ARG A 38 9.54 -5.84 5.66
C ARG A 38 9.54 -4.31 5.59
N PRO A 39 9.18 -3.60 6.67
CA PRO A 39 9.25 -2.14 6.68
C PRO A 39 10.70 -1.66 6.51
N HIS A 40 10.88 -0.39 6.12
CA HIS A 40 12.19 0.22 5.89
C HIS A 40 13.07 -0.55 4.87
N THR A 41 12.43 -1.23 3.92
CA THR A 41 13.10 -2.01 2.87
C THR A 41 12.70 -1.45 1.51
N GLU A 42 13.46 -0.46 1.04
CA GLU A 42 13.24 0.17 -0.25
C GLU A 42 13.58 -0.79 -1.41
N VAL A 43 12.79 -0.74 -2.47
CA VAL A 43 13.07 -1.39 -3.75
C VAL A 43 13.83 -0.40 -4.64
N THR A 44 15.03 -0.75 -5.05
CA THR A 44 15.94 0.12 -5.82
C THR A 44 16.06 -0.30 -7.28
N GLY A 45 15.55 -1.47 -7.66
CA GLY A 45 15.58 -1.94 -9.04
C GLY A 45 14.69 -3.15 -9.29
N LEU A 46 14.16 -3.22 -10.51
CA LEU A 46 13.30 -4.31 -10.97
C LEU A 46 13.81 -4.84 -12.30
N ARG A 47 13.96 -6.16 -12.43
CA ARG A 47 14.33 -6.81 -13.69
C ARG A 47 13.45 -8.03 -13.96
N LEU A 48 12.76 -8.04 -15.09
CA LEU A 48 12.08 -9.23 -15.59
C LEU A 48 13.12 -10.21 -16.13
N ARG A 49 12.99 -11.48 -15.74
CA ARG A 49 13.83 -12.58 -16.21
C ARG A 49 13.19 -13.27 -17.41
N GLU A 50 14.01 -14.02 -18.13
CA GLU A 50 13.57 -14.83 -19.28
C GLU A 50 12.55 -15.91 -18.89
N ASP A 51 12.60 -16.40 -17.65
CA ASP A 51 11.64 -17.37 -17.09
C ASP A 51 10.29 -16.74 -16.65
N GLY A 52 10.10 -15.43 -16.90
CA GLY A 52 8.90 -14.69 -16.56
C GLY A 52 8.78 -14.27 -15.09
N ARG A 53 9.81 -14.52 -14.25
CA ARG A 53 9.87 -14.03 -12.86
C ARG A 53 10.55 -12.67 -12.77
N TRP A 54 10.36 -12.00 -11.65
CA TRP A 54 10.99 -10.73 -11.31
C TRP A 54 12.16 -10.93 -10.36
N THR A 55 13.32 -10.36 -10.68
CA THR A 55 14.32 -9.99 -9.68
C THR A 55 13.96 -8.61 -9.12
N VAL A 56 13.84 -8.53 -7.80
CA VAL A 56 13.61 -7.29 -7.06
C VAL A 56 14.87 -6.98 -6.27
N THR A 57 15.55 -5.89 -6.62
CA THR A 57 16.71 -5.39 -5.89
C THR A 57 16.24 -4.49 -4.76
N LEU A 58 16.75 -4.73 -3.56
CA LEU A 58 16.48 -3.99 -2.35
C LEU A 58 17.66 -3.08 -2.01
N GLY A 59 17.45 -2.18 -1.05
CA GLY A 59 18.53 -1.40 -0.44
C GLY A 59 19.70 -2.30 0.01
N HIS A 60 20.93 -1.80 -0.14
CA HIS A 60 22.18 -2.51 0.18
C HIS A 60 22.48 -3.74 -0.71
N GLY A 61 21.80 -3.86 -1.86
CA GLY A 61 22.12 -4.86 -2.90
C GLY A 61 21.49 -6.24 -2.70
N ALA A 62 20.71 -6.46 -1.63
CA ALA A 62 19.97 -7.70 -1.44
C ALA A 62 18.94 -7.92 -2.54
N GLN A 63 18.64 -9.17 -2.90
CA GLN A 63 17.68 -9.50 -3.96
C GLN A 63 16.61 -10.50 -3.52
N LEU A 64 15.40 -10.33 -4.05
CA LEU A 64 14.30 -11.27 -3.95
C LEU A 64 13.84 -11.70 -5.34
N THR A 65 13.30 -12.91 -5.43
CA THR A 65 12.65 -13.40 -6.66
C THR A 65 11.15 -13.51 -6.43
N ALA A 66 10.35 -12.93 -7.32
CA ALA A 66 8.89 -12.97 -7.24
C ALA A 66 8.29 -13.40 -8.59
N ARG A 67 7.19 -14.15 -8.58
CA ARG A 67 6.45 -14.50 -9.82
C ARG A 67 5.63 -13.34 -10.35
N ARG A 68 5.10 -12.52 -9.43
CA ARG A 68 4.30 -11.33 -9.74
C ARG A 68 4.75 -10.20 -8.84
N LEU A 69 4.64 -9.00 -9.36
CA LEU A 69 4.96 -7.76 -8.68
C LEU A 69 3.76 -6.83 -8.76
N VAL A 70 3.42 -6.18 -7.65
CA VAL A 70 2.37 -5.16 -7.57
C VAL A 70 3.03 -3.88 -7.12
N ASN A 71 2.90 -2.81 -7.91
CA ASN A 71 3.33 -1.49 -7.51
C ASN A 71 2.19 -0.79 -6.75
N ALA A 72 2.42 -0.52 -5.47
CA ALA A 72 1.52 0.23 -4.60
C ALA A 72 2.30 1.28 -3.80
N ALA A 73 3.34 1.88 -4.39
CA ALA A 73 4.26 2.81 -3.72
C ALA A 73 3.71 4.23 -3.53
N GLY A 74 2.49 4.54 -4.01
CA GLY A 74 1.93 5.89 -3.98
C GLY A 74 2.65 6.84 -4.95
N GLY A 75 2.79 8.11 -4.56
CA GLY A 75 3.68 9.06 -5.25
C GLY A 75 5.10 8.92 -4.69
N ASN A 76 6.04 8.59 -5.56
CA ASN A 76 7.46 8.42 -5.25
C ASN A 76 8.28 9.53 -5.90
#